data_AF-A0A5C1NER1-F1
#
_entry.id   AF-A0A5C1NER1-F1
#
_cell.length_a   1.000
_cell.length_b   1.000
_cell.length_c   1.000
_cell.angle_alpha   90.00
_cell.angle_beta   90.00
_cell.angle_gamma   90.00
#
_symmetry.space_group_name_H-M   'P 1'
#
loop_
_entity.id
_entity.type
_entity.pdbx_description
1 polymer ?
#
loop_
_entity_poly.entity_id
_entity_poly.type
_entity_poly.pdbx_seq_one_letter_code
_entity_poly.pdbx_strand_id
1 'polypeptide(L)'
;MRWLKGLVMAIILLLVLLVGILFATNNQQAVPLNLIWTELPEASLSFWLLASLAVGVLLGMLAMSGVYLRLRALLTRAQRHNQQQRKELDRLRIQEMKELP
;
A
#
# COMPACT_ATOMS: atom_id res chain seq x y z
N MET A 1 0.85 19.74 -2.77
CA MET A 1 1.00 18.30 -3.13
C MET A 1 0.03 17.36 -2.41
N ARG A 2 -0.21 17.48 -1.09
CA ARG A 2 -1.11 16.57 -0.35
C ARG A 2 -2.59 16.65 -0.82
N TRP A 3 -3.08 17.85 -1.13
CA TRP A 3 -4.45 18.06 -1.61
C TRP A 3 -4.68 17.49 -3.02
N LEU A 4 -3.72 17.66 -3.94
CA LEU A 4 -3.80 17.07 -5.28
C LEU A 4 -3.81 15.53 -5.24
N LYS A 5 -2.97 14.93 -4.38
CA LYS A 5 -3.00 13.47 -4.16
C LYS A 5 -4.36 13.02 -3.60
N GLY A 6 -4.93 13.77 -2.65
CA GLY A 6 -6.26 13.50 -2.12
C GLY A 6 -7.36 13.61 -3.17
N LEU A 7 -7.31 14.64 -4.01
CA LEU A 7 -8.28 14.84 -5.11
C LEU A 7 -8.21 13.70 -6.13
N VAL A 8 -7.00 13.32 -6.56
CA VAL A 8 -6.80 12.19 -7.48
C VAL A 8 -7.30 10.90 -6.86
N MET A 9 -7.02 10.64 -5.58
CA MET A 9 -7.55 9.47 -4.87
C MET A 9 -9.08 9.47 -4.81
N ALA A 10 -9.70 10.63 -4.53
CA ALA A 10 -11.15 10.76 -4.48
C ALA A 10 -11.79 10.48 -5.84
N ILE A 11 -11.20 10.99 -6.93
CA ILE A 11 -11.67 10.73 -8.30
C ILE A 11 -11.56 9.24 -8.63
N ILE A 12 -10.42 8.60 -8.32
CA ILE A 12 -10.23 7.16 -8.53
C ILE A 12 -11.28 6.37 -7.74
N LEU A 13 -11.49 6.70 -6.46
CA LEU A 13 -12.47 6.03 -5.62
C LEU A 13 -13.89 6.16 -6.19
N LEU A 14 -14.25 7.35 -6.67
CA LEU A 14 -15.56 7.62 -7.25
C LEU A 14 -15.76 6.84 -8.56
N LEU A 15 -14.74 6.77 -9.40
CA LEU A 15 -14.76 5.93 -10.62
C LEU A 15 -14.91 4.45 -10.28
N VAL A 16 -14.14 3.94 -9.32
CA VAL A 16 -14.24 2.53 -8.88
C VAL A 16 -15.63 2.22 -8.34
N LEU A 17 -16.21 3.10 -7.53
CA LEU A 17 -17.58 2.94 -7.03
C LEU A 17 -18.60 2.95 -8.16
N LEU A 18 -18.50 3.90 -9.10
CA LEU A 18 -19.43 4.02 -10.21
C LEU A 18 -19.38 2.79 -11.12
N VAL A 19 -18.17 2.33 -11.46
CA VAL A 19 -17.97 1.08 -12.21
C VAL A 19 -18.50 -0.11 -11.42
N GLY A 20 -18.22 -0.20 -10.12
CA GLY A 20 -18.71 -1.29 -9.26
C GLY A 20 -20.23 -1.36 -9.19
N ILE A 21 -20.90 -0.21 -9.06
CA ILE A 21 -22.37 -0.13 -9.05
C ILE A 21 -22.93 -0.54 -10.40
N LEU A 22 -22.42 0.03 -11.51
CA LEU A 22 -22.87 -0.34 -12.86
C LEU A 22 -22.66 -1.82 -13.14
N PHE A 23 -21.54 -2.37 -12.69
CA PHE A 23 -21.23 -3.78 -12.81
C PHE A 23 -22.23 -4.63 -12.03
N ALA A 24 -22.49 -4.26 -10.77
CA ALA A 24 -23.44 -4.94 -9.89
C ALA A 24 -24.88 -4.93 -10.41
N THR A 25 -25.31 -3.82 -11.01
CA THR A 25 -26.68 -3.69 -11.53
C THR A 25 -26.87 -4.43 -12.85
N ASN A 26 -25.87 -4.45 -13.73
CA ASN A 26 -25.98 -5.10 -15.04
C ASN A 26 -25.72 -6.62 -14.98
N ASN A 27 -25.04 -7.12 -13.94
CA ASN A 27 -24.66 -8.53 -13.82
C ASN A 27 -25.31 -9.21 -12.60
N GLN A 28 -26.64 -9.04 -12.45
CA GLN A 28 -27.43 -9.66 -11.38
C GLN A 28 -27.74 -11.14 -11.61
N GLN A 29 -27.33 -11.71 -12.74
CA GLN A 29 -27.54 -13.12 -13.03
C GLN A 29 -26.91 -14.00 -11.94
N ALA A 30 -27.74 -14.83 -11.31
CA ALA A 30 -27.29 -15.84 -10.35
C ALA A 30 -26.59 -16.95 -11.13
N VAL A 31 -25.32 -17.20 -10.79
CA VAL A 31 -24.50 -18.23 -11.43
C VAL A 31 -23.90 -19.12 -10.33
N PRO A 32 -24.09 -20.45 -10.39
CA PRO A 32 -23.37 -21.36 -9.51
C PRO A 32 -21.88 -21.33 -9.88
N LEU A 33 -21.01 -21.01 -8.92
CA LEU A 33 -19.58 -20.93 -9.16
C LEU A 33 -18.91 -22.26 -8.82
N ASN A 34 -18.51 -23.00 -9.85
CA ASN A 34 -17.76 -24.25 -9.69
C ASN A 34 -16.24 -23.95 -9.63
N LEU A 35 -15.66 -24.12 -8.44
CA LEU A 35 -14.24 -23.94 -8.10
C LEU A 35 -13.41 -25.22 -8.34
N ILE A 36 -13.64 -25.95 -9.43
CA ILE A 36 -12.96 -27.20 -9.83
C ILE A 36 -13.22 -28.37 -8.87
N TRP A 37 -13.02 -28.16 -7.57
CA TRP A 37 -13.13 -29.12 -6.47
C TRP A 37 -14.38 -28.90 -5.60
N THR A 38 -15.03 -27.74 -5.71
CA THR A 38 -16.18 -27.38 -4.87
C THR A 38 -17.13 -26.46 -5.62
N GLU A 39 -18.43 -26.61 -5.40
CA GLU A 39 -19.44 -25.69 -5.94
C GLU A 39 -19.91 -24.76 -4.84
N LEU A 40 -19.84 -23.46 -5.12
CA LEU A 40 -20.30 -22.43 -4.21
C LEU A 40 -21.80 -22.17 -4.40
N PRO A 41 -22.50 -21.71 -3.35
CA PRO A 41 -23.90 -21.36 -3.42
C PRO A 41 -24.17 -20.31 -4.49
N GLU A 42 -25.37 -20.35 -5.07
CA GLU A 42 -25.78 -19.39 -6.09
C GLU A 42 -25.73 -17.97 -5.54
N ALA A 43 -24.96 -17.13 -6.22
CA ALA A 43 -24.89 -15.70 -5.99
C ALA A 43 -24.75 -14.99 -7.33
N SER A 44 -24.96 -13.67 -7.34
CA SER A 44 -24.78 -12.90 -8.57
C SER A 44 -23.32 -12.97 -9.04
N LEU A 45 -23.11 -13.04 -10.36
CA LEU A 45 -21.77 -12.98 -10.95
C LEU A 45 -20.99 -11.74 -10.46
N SER A 46 -21.71 -10.64 -10.32
CA SER A 46 -21.19 -9.39 -9.72
C SER A 46 -20.55 -9.60 -8.36
N PHE A 47 -21.24 -10.32 -7.47
CA PHE A 47 -20.78 -10.57 -6.11
C PHE A 47 -19.47 -11.37 -6.13
N TRP A 48 -19.40 -12.45 -6.92
CA TRP A 48 -18.19 -13.26 -7.02
C TRP A 48 -16.98 -12.46 -7.52
N LEU A 49 -17.17 -11.65 -8.55
CA LEU A 49 -16.10 -10.84 -9.12
C LEU A 49 -15.66 -9.74 -8.14
N LEU A 50 -16.59 -9.01 -7.52
CA LEU A 50 -16.27 -8.00 -6.51
C LEU A 50 -15.58 -8.60 -5.28
N ALA A 51 -16.04 -9.75 -4.80
CA ALA A 51 -15.42 -10.46 -3.68
C ALA A 51 -13.99 -10.90 -4.02
N SER A 52 -13.78 -11.50 -5.20
CA SER A 52 -12.44 -11.92 -5.64
C SER A 52 -11.49 -10.73 -5.80
N LEU A 53 -11.97 -9.60 -6.34
CA LEU A 53 -11.21 -8.37 -6.44
C LEU A 53 -10.83 -7.83 -5.06
N ALA A 54 -11.79 -7.78 -4.12
CA ALA A 54 -11.55 -7.32 -2.76
C ALA A 54 -10.49 -8.19 -2.06
N VAL A 55 -10.61 -9.51 -2.18
CA VAL A 55 -9.61 -10.46 -1.66
C VAL A 55 -8.24 -10.22 -2.29
N GLY A 56 -8.16 -10.05 -3.62
CA GLY A 56 -6.91 -9.77 -4.31
C GLY A 56 -6.25 -8.46 -3.85
N VAL A 57 -7.03 -7.40 -3.66
CA VAL A 57 -6.53 -6.12 -3.13
C VAL A 57 -6.01 -6.29 -1.70
N LEU A 58 -6.75 -6.98 -0.83
CA LEU A 58 -6.33 -7.23 0.55
C LEU A 58 -5.02 -8.04 0.59
N LEU A 59 -4.90 -9.09 -0.22
CA LEU A 59 -3.68 -9.89 -0.32
C LEU A 59 -2.51 -9.06 -0.85
N GLY A 60 -2.74 -8.22 -1.86
CA GLY A 60 -1.73 -7.28 -2.39
C GLY A 60 -1.27 -6.28 -1.35
N MET A 61 -2.20 -5.71 -0.56
CA MET A 61 -1.88 -4.80 0.55
C MET A 61 -1.06 -5.49 1.63
N LEU A 62 -1.44 -6.72 2.01
CA LEU A 62 -0.69 -7.52 2.98
C LEU A 62 0.73 -7.82 2.47
N ALA A 63 0.88 -8.24 1.21
CA ALA A 63 2.19 -8.48 0.61
C ALA A 63 3.07 -7.20 0.60
N MET A 64 2.49 -6.06 0.24
CA MET A 64 3.19 -4.77 0.21
C MET A 64 3.58 -4.27 1.60
N SER A 65 2.79 -4.60 2.63
CA SER A 65 3.05 -4.16 4.01
C SER A 65 4.42 -4.65 4.53
N GLY A 66 4.79 -5.90 4.23
CA GLY A 66 6.08 -6.47 4.63
C GLY A 66 7.26 -5.73 3.97
N VAL A 67 7.16 -5.42 2.69
CA VAL A 67 8.16 -4.63 1.95
C VAL A 67 8.28 -3.23 2.55
N TYR A 68 7.14 -2.57 2.80
CA TYR A 68 7.11 -1.24 3.40
C TYR A 68 7.79 -1.20 4.78
N LEU A 69 7.49 -2.18 5.65
CA LEU A 69 8.11 -2.27 6.98
C LEU A 69 9.63 -2.48 6.89
N ARG A 70 10.10 -3.32 5.96
CA ARG A 70 11.53 -3.52 5.71
C ARG A 70 12.20 -2.22 5.26
N LEU A 71 11.62 -1.54 4.27
CA LEU A 71 12.15 -0.26 3.77
C LEU A 71 12.19 0.80 4.88
N ARG A 72 11.15 0.88 5.71
CA ARG A 72 11.11 1.80 6.84
C ARG A 72 12.19 1.49 7.88
N ALA A 73 12.42 0.22 8.20
CA ALA A 73 13.47 -0.19 9.11
C ALA A 73 14.87 0.16 8.58
N LEU A 74 15.12 -0.07 7.29
CA LEU A 74 16.37 0.31 6.62
C LEU A 74 16.58 1.83 6.64
N LEU A 75 15.54 2.60 6.34
CA LEU A 75 15.57 4.06 6.37
C LEU A 75 15.95 4.58 7.77
N THR A 76 15.30 4.06 8.81
CA THR A 76 15.60 4.46 10.20
C THR A 76 17.04 4.09 10.60
N ARG A 77 17.53 2.92 10.19
CA ARG A 77 18.93 2.51 10.45
C ARG A 77 19.92 3.44 9.74
N ALA A 78 19.70 3.73 8.47
CA ALA A 78 20.55 4.63 7.69
C ALA A 78 20.58 6.05 8.27
N GLN A 79 19.42 6.57 8.69
CA GLN A 79 19.31 7.87 9.35
C GLN A 79 20.12 7.94 10.65
N ARG A 80 20.06 6.90 11.49
CA ARG A 80 20.84 6.83 12.73
C ARG A 80 22.34 6.80 12.46
N HIS A 81 22.78 6.03 11.47
CA HIS A 81 24.19 5.96 11.09
C HIS A 81 24.70 7.32 10.59
N ASN A 82 23.93 8.00 9.75
CA ASN A 82 24.27 9.34 9.27
C ASN A 82 24.38 10.36 10.42
N GLN A 83 23.48 10.29 11.41
CA GLN A 83 23.56 11.14 12.59
C GLN A 83 24.80 10.87 13.45
N GLN A 84 25.22 9.61 13.58
CA GLN A 84 26.45 9.25 14.31
C GLN A 84 27.69 9.79 13.60
N GLN A 85 27.82 9.55 12.29
CA GLN A 85 28.93 10.04 11.47
C GLN A 85 29.03 11.57 11.51
N ARG A 86 27.89 12.28 11.46
CA ARG A 86 27.87 13.75 11.62
C ARG A 86 28.43 14.19 12.96
N LYS A 87 28.07 13.52 14.06
CA LYS A 87 28.58 13.84 15.40
C LYS A 87 30.09 13.58 15.53
N GLU A 88 30.60 12.55 14.89
CA GLU A 88 32.04 12.26 14.86
C GLU A 88 32.80 13.33 14.10
N LEU A 89 32.31 13.74 12.92
CA LEU A 89 32.89 14.85 12.15
C LEU A 89 32.87 16.16 12.94
N ASP A 90 31.78 16.46 13.64
CA ASP A 90 31.69 17.66 14.47
C ASP A 90 32.68 17.61 15.65
N ARG A 91 32.88 16.44 16.29
CA ARG A 91 33.90 16.26 17.33
C ARG A 91 35.31 16.47 16.79
N LEU A 92 35.63 15.90 15.64
CA LEU A 92 36.95 16.04 15.01
C LEU A 92 37.24 17.50 14.65
N ARG A 93 36.26 18.23 14.11
CA ARG A 93 36.39 19.67 13.82
C ARG A 93 36.64 20.50 15.08
N ILE A 94 35.90 20.22 16.15
CA ILE A 94 36.09 20.93 17.43
C ILE A 94 37.48 20.63 18.01
N GLN A 95 37.99 19.41 17.84
CA GLN A 95 39.33 19.04 18.26
C GLN A 95 40.41 19.75 17.43
N GLU A 96 40.31 19.76 16.10
CA GLU A 96 41.22 20.54 15.23
C GLU A 96 41.25 22.03 15.61
N MET A 97 40.08 22.63 15.89
CA MET A 97 40.00 24.03 16.33
C MET A 97 40.66 24.30 17.70
N LYS A 98 40.75 23.29 18.56
CA LYS A 98 41.35 23.41 19.90
C LYS A 98 42.86 23.20 19.88
N GLU A 99 43.38 22.54 18.83
CA GLU A 99 44.80 22.27 18.62
C GLU A 99 45.49 23.37 17.79
N LEU A 100 44.73 24.33 17.23
CA LEU A 100 45.26 25.55 16.64
C LEU A 100 45.70 26.54 17.76
N PRO A 101 46.96 27.01 17.77
CA PRO A 101 47.53 27.87 18.81
C PRO A 101 46.96 29.30 18.83
#